data_AF-A0A660CK16-F1
#
_entry.id   AF-A0A660CK16-F1
#
_cell.length_a   1.000
_cell.length_b   1.000
_cell.length_c   1.000
_cell.angle_alpha   90.00
_cell.angle_beta   90.00
_cell.angle_gamma   90.00
#
_symmetry.space_group_name_H-M   'P 1'
#
loop_
_entity.id
_entity.type
_entity.pdbx_description
1 polymer ?
#
loop_
_entity_poly.entity_id
_entity_poly.type
_entity_poly.pdbx_seq_one_letter_code
_entity_poly.pdbx_strand_id
1 'polypeptide(L)'
;MTVEPARDALLTASDPLRQQRVLKGIRDATLSGDKPYAAPRAVISESWQRSLAAQVDPDGYQPPEVYGSDELSEVREGHPLHAVLDPLRELLVSIADESQHITIVTDADGTILWREGPSTLCNLADHVGLREGTRWSEQAIGTNAMGTAIAVDAPVQIYSAEHLVRTYHSWTCAAAPIHDPDTGRLLGAIDISGRLETLHPAMVSLVNATAQVAENHLRMRMEQQDEWMRATNMRHLERLGGESGALITPSGRVIAANPLGGFPHRIDVATGTDRIDVGGREARLEPLAGGYLLRFPRRSGQVRRPTLRLSLLGSAPEATLDGRAVPLTLRRAEILALLALHPDGLTADQLALHLYGDDGNPTTVRAEVHRLRGELGDALRAKPYRLAADVEADVLRVRDALASGDVATAATTATAPLLPRSESPTIRAERDQQIAALRKAVLDSGDVNALWALSENEPGHDDLEVFERLSHVLPEGDPRRPVVDARLAWLTDEDGA
;
A
#
# COMPACT_ATOMS: atom_id res chain seq x y z
N MET A 1 -6.59 28.40 -37.29
CA MET A 1 -5.68 29.43 -37.84
C MET A 1 -4.34 28.75 -38.03
N THR A 2 -4.08 28.34 -39.26
CA THR A 2 -2.96 27.49 -39.69
C THR A 2 -1.64 28.27 -39.61
N VAL A 3 -0.73 27.80 -38.76
CA VAL A 3 0.65 28.29 -38.69
C VAL A 3 1.47 27.53 -39.73
N GLU A 4 2.02 28.24 -40.72
CA GLU A 4 2.87 27.68 -41.79
C GLU A 4 4.17 27.08 -41.23
N PRO A 5 4.47 25.78 -41.47
CA PRO A 5 5.69 25.15 -40.99
C PRO A 5 6.80 25.02 -42.06
N ALA A 6 6.92 25.93 -43.03
CA ALA A 6 7.68 25.66 -44.27
C ALA A 6 8.77 26.67 -44.68
N ARG A 7 9.24 27.57 -43.80
CA ARG A 7 10.33 28.51 -44.16
C ARG A 7 11.69 28.32 -43.46
N ASP A 8 11.75 27.58 -42.35
CA ASP A 8 13.01 27.42 -41.59
C ASP A 8 13.84 26.17 -41.94
N ALA A 9 13.28 25.23 -42.70
CA ALA A 9 13.91 23.92 -42.94
C ALA A 9 14.79 23.84 -44.22
N LEU A 10 15.02 24.94 -44.95
CA LEU A 10 15.63 24.91 -46.29
C LEU A 10 16.93 25.74 -46.44
N LEU A 11 17.59 26.12 -45.35
CA LEU A 11 18.95 26.70 -45.37
C LEU A 11 20.03 25.75 -44.83
N THR A 12 19.68 24.49 -44.57
CA THR A 12 20.37 23.60 -43.64
C THR A 12 21.35 22.60 -44.25
N ALA A 13 21.91 22.83 -45.46
CA ALA A 13 22.82 21.82 -46.05
C ALA A 13 24.01 22.32 -46.90
N SER A 14 24.23 23.61 -47.15
CA SER A 14 25.21 24.00 -48.20
C SER A 14 26.37 24.93 -47.84
N ASP A 15 26.41 25.59 -46.68
CA ASP A 15 27.61 26.37 -46.26
C ASP A 15 27.62 26.71 -44.73
N PRO A 16 28.34 25.94 -43.90
CA PRO A 16 28.51 26.21 -42.46
C PRO A 16 29.09 27.60 -42.15
N LEU A 17 29.98 28.13 -43.00
CA LEU A 17 30.60 29.44 -42.80
C LEU A 17 29.62 30.58 -43.09
N ARG A 18 28.69 30.39 -44.02
CA ARG A 18 27.59 31.35 -44.25
C ARG A 18 26.62 31.35 -43.07
N GLN A 19 26.25 30.19 -42.56
CA GLN A 19 25.34 30.09 -41.41
C GLN A 19 25.95 30.71 -40.15
N GLN A 20 27.25 30.46 -39.89
CA GLN A 20 27.98 31.14 -38.83
C GLN A 20 27.93 32.67 -38.97
N ARG A 21 28.14 33.21 -40.19
CA ARG A 21 28.07 34.67 -40.44
C ARG A 21 26.68 35.24 -40.15
N VAL A 22 25.62 34.54 -40.56
CA VAL A 22 24.23 34.95 -40.29
C VAL A 22 23.96 34.99 -38.79
N LEU A 23 24.32 33.94 -38.06
CA LEU A 23 24.10 33.86 -36.62
C LEU A 23 24.91 34.91 -35.85
N LYS A 24 26.16 35.18 -36.27
CA LYS A 24 26.96 36.28 -35.72
C LYS A 24 26.26 37.63 -35.91
N GLY A 25 25.73 37.90 -37.10
CA GLY A 25 24.98 39.12 -37.37
C GLY A 25 23.71 39.25 -36.53
N ILE A 26 22.96 38.15 -36.34
CA ILE A 26 21.77 38.12 -35.47
C ILE A 26 22.17 38.43 -34.03
N ARG A 27 23.21 37.76 -33.50
CA ARG A 27 23.71 37.97 -32.15
C ARG A 27 24.18 39.41 -31.95
N ASP A 28 25.07 39.89 -32.80
CA ASP A 28 25.68 41.22 -32.63
C ASP A 28 24.61 42.33 -32.68
N ALA A 29 23.65 42.24 -33.61
CA ALA A 29 22.52 43.18 -33.66
C ALA A 29 21.61 43.08 -32.42
N THR A 30 21.35 41.86 -31.93
CA THR A 30 20.51 41.68 -30.73
C THR A 30 21.20 42.27 -29.49
N LEU A 31 22.51 42.05 -29.33
CA LEU A 31 23.28 42.54 -28.19
C LEU A 31 23.53 44.06 -28.24
N SER A 32 23.62 44.66 -29.43
CA SER A 32 23.75 46.12 -29.60
C SER A 32 22.43 46.88 -29.45
N GLY A 33 21.29 46.17 -29.41
CA GLY A 33 19.95 46.77 -29.42
C GLY A 33 19.46 47.16 -30.81
N ASP A 34 20.17 46.78 -31.87
CA ASP A 34 19.75 46.94 -33.25
C ASP A 34 18.69 45.91 -33.65
N LYS A 35 17.98 46.15 -34.76
CA LYS A 35 17.02 45.20 -35.29
C LYS A 35 17.76 44.09 -36.09
N PRO A 36 17.76 42.83 -35.64
CA PRO A 36 18.43 41.75 -36.36
C PRO A 36 17.68 41.41 -37.65
N TYR A 37 18.40 40.82 -38.61
CA TYR A 37 17.84 40.36 -39.89
C TYR A 37 16.74 39.29 -39.71
N ALA A 38 16.85 38.47 -38.66
CA ALA A 38 15.85 37.52 -38.21
C ALA A 38 15.90 37.43 -36.67
N ALA A 39 14.77 37.11 -36.04
CA ALA A 39 14.74 36.88 -34.60
C ALA A 39 15.54 35.60 -34.26
N PRO A 40 16.32 35.59 -33.16
CA PRO A 40 16.84 34.33 -32.61
C PRO A 40 15.69 33.37 -32.30
N ARG A 41 15.97 32.06 -32.29
CA ARG A 41 15.01 31.06 -31.79
C ARG A 41 14.64 31.40 -30.34
N ALA A 42 13.39 31.16 -29.94
CA ALA A 42 12.89 31.53 -28.61
C ALA A 42 13.79 31.04 -27.46
N VAL A 43 14.18 29.76 -27.50
CA VAL A 43 15.09 29.14 -26.52
C VAL A 43 16.44 29.86 -26.42
N ILE A 44 16.96 30.39 -27.53
CA ILE A 44 18.23 31.13 -27.58
C ILE A 44 18.06 32.53 -27.02
N SER A 45 17.02 33.25 -27.43
CA SER A 45 16.76 34.59 -26.89
C SER A 45 16.50 34.58 -25.39
N GLU A 46 15.78 33.57 -24.89
CA GLU A 46 15.52 33.41 -23.45
C GLU A 46 16.79 33.03 -22.69
N SER A 47 17.62 32.16 -23.25
CA SER A 47 18.93 31.82 -22.68
C SER A 47 19.85 33.03 -22.63
N TRP A 48 19.96 33.83 -23.71
CA TRP A 48 20.73 35.07 -23.71
C TRP A 48 20.25 36.04 -22.63
N GLN A 49 18.93 36.19 -22.44
CA GLN A 49 18.38 37.03 -21.37
C GLN A 49 18.80 36.54 -19.98
N ARG A 50 18.68 35.23 -19.70
CA ARG A 50 19.10 34.66 -18.40
C ARG A 50 20.60 34.84 -18.15
N SER A 51 21.42 34.58 -19.16
CA SER A 51 22.87 34.73 -19.08
C SER A 51 23.33 36.18 -18.92
N LEU A 52 22.74 37.12 -19.65
CA LEU A 52 23.05 38.55 -19.50
C LEU A 52 22.57 39.08 -18.14
N ALA A 53 21.43 38.60 -17.63
CA ALA A 53 20.98 38.91 -16.28
C ALA A 53 21.95 38.39 -15.20
N ALA A 54 22.65 37.29 -15.47
CA ALA A 54 23.74 36.76 -14.66
C ALA A 54 25.10 37.47 -14.89
N GLN A 55 25.12 38.55 -15.67
CA GLN A 55 26.30 39.37 -15.96
C GLN A 55 27.44 38.62 -16.69
N VAL A 56 27.10 37.59 -17.48
CA VAL A 56 28.08 36.93 -18.35
C VAL A 56 28.55 37.90 -19.43
N ASP A 57 29.88 38.08 -19.55
CA ASP A 57 30.51 38.85 -20.62
C ASP A 57 30.45 38.09 -21.96
N PRO A 58 29.73 38.60 -22.98
CA PRO A 58 29.63 37.93 -24.27
C PRO A 58 30.95 37.89 -25.08
N ASP A 59 31.94 38.73 -24.77
CA ASP A 59 33.19 38.79 -25.55
C ASP A 59 34.36 38.01 -24.93
N GLY A 60 34.24 37.54 -23.69
CA GLY A 60 35.21 36.63 -23.12
C GLY A 60 34.85 36.18 -21.71
N TYR A 61 34.71 34.87 -21.53
CA TYR A 61 34.51 34.28 -20.22
C TYR A 61 35.28 32.95 -20.10
N GLN A 62 35.89 32.70 -18.94
CA GLN A 62 36.50 31.41 -18.60
C GLN A 62 35.59 30.67 -17.62
N PRO A 63 35.24 29.40 -17.88
CA PRO A 63 34.42 28.64 -16.95
C PRO A 63 35.14 28.54 -15.59
N PRO A 64 34.44 28.77 -14.47
CA PRO A 64 35.04 28.60 -13.15
C PRO A 64 35.33 27.13 -12.90
N GLU A 65 36.49 26.88 -12.29
CA GLU A 65 36.87 25.55 -11.79
C GLU A 65 36.22 25.35 -10.42
N VAL A 66 35.35 24.35 -10.32
CA VAL A 66 34.60 24.00 -9.10
C VAL A 66 35.30 22.91 -8.33
N TYR A 67 35.83 21.90 -9.04
CA TYR A 67 36.55 20.78 -8.45
C TYR A 67 37.92 20.65 -9.10
N GLY A 68 38.94 20.47 -8.26
CA GLY A 68 40.26 20.07 -8.72
C GLY A 68 40.28 18.60 -9.17
N SER A 69 41.36 18.20 -9.85
CA SER A 69 41.53 16.81 -10.32
C SER A 69 41.57 15.78 -9.19
N ASP A 70 41.99 16.20 -7.99
CA ASP A 70 42.08 15.38 -6.78
C ASP A 70 40.73 15.13 -6.11
N GLU A 71 39.79 16.08 -6.20
CA GLU A 71 38.44 15.98 -5.63
C GLU A 71 37.44 15.29 -6.57
N LEU A 72 37.64 15.45 -7.88
CA LEU A 72 36.67 15.05 -8.90
C LEU A 72 36.33 13.55 -8.86
N SER A 73 37.29 12.66 -8.53
CA SER A 73 37.00 11.23 -8.47
C SER A 73 35.96 10.90 -7.39
N GLU A 74 36.12 11.48 -6.20
CA GLU A 74 35.19 11.25 -5.08
C GLU A 74 33.81 11.84 -5.39
N VAL A 75 33.76 13.06 -5.94
CA VAL A 75 32.50 13.69 -6.37
C VAL A 75 31.80 12.83 -7.41
N ARG A 76 32.54 12.33 -8.41
CA ARG A 76 31.99 11.49 -9.48
C ARG A 76 31.50 10.15 -8.96
N GLU A 77 32.23 9.49 -8.06
CA GLU A 77 31.84 8.20 -7.47
C GLU A 77 30.61 8.32 -6.56
N GLY A 78 30.47 9.44 -5.84
CA GLY A 78 29.30 9.73 -5.00
C GLY A 78 28.06 10.17 -5.78
N HIS A 79 28.20 10.57 -7.04
CA HIS A 79 27.10 11.10 -7.84
C HIS A 79 26.19 9.98 -8.40
N PRO A 80 24.85 10.14 -8.42
CA PRO A 80 23.94 9.13 -8.97
C PRO A 80 24.23 8.71 -10.42
N LEU A 81 24.74 9.65 -11.24
CA LEU A 81 25.12 9.38 -12.64
C LEU A 81 26.37 8.50 -12.78
N HIS A 82 27.13 8.23 -11.71
CA HIS A 82 28.25 7.29 -11.75
C HIS A 82 27.86 5.95 -12.36
N ALA A 83 26.67 5.46 -11.98
CA ALA A 83 26.15 4.16 -12.41
C ALA A 83 25.91 4.05 -13.92
N VAL A 84 25.85 5.17 -14.65
CA VAL A 84 25.62 5.17 -16.11
C VAL A 84 26.84 5.56 -16.92
N LEU A 85 27.94 6.00 -16.32
CA LEU A 85 29.12 6.45 -17.07
C LEU A 85 29.72 5.35 -17.94
N ASP A 86 29.87 4.13 -17.40
CA ASP A 86 30.40 2.99 -18.17
C ASP A 86 29.46 2.55 -19.31
N PRO A 87 28.14 2.35 -19.08
CA PRO A 87 27.19 2.12 -20.17
C PRO A 87 27.19 3.20 -21.25
N LEU A 88 27.30 4.48 -20.85
CA LEU A 88 27.38 5.61 -21.78
C LEU A 88 28.67 5.57 -22.59
N ARG A 89 29.80 5.21 -21.95
CA ARG A 89 31.08 4.99 -22.64
C ARG A 89 30.94 3.93 -23.72
N GLU A 90 30.36 2.77 -23.40
CA GLU A 90 30.17 1.68 -24.37
C GLU A 90 29.30 2.09 -25.57
N LEU A 91 28.22 2.85 -25.32
CA LEU A 91 27.29 3.29 -26.36
C LEU A 91 27.86 4.37 -27.27
N LEU A 92 28.58 5.34 -26.70
CA LEU A 92 28.93 6.57 -27.39
C LEU A 92 30.39 6.64 -27.83
N VAL A 93 31.31 5.88 -27.25
CA VAL A 93 32.72 5.91 -27.69
C VAL A 93 32.87 5.38 -29.11
N SER A 94 32.13 4.32 -29.46
CA SER A 94 32.12 3.79 -30.84
C SER A 94 31.60 4.81 -31.87
N ILE A 95 30.65 5.66 -31.47
CA ILE A 95 30.08 6.71 -32.33
C ILE A 95 30.98 7.96 -32.36
N ALA A 96 31.59 8.33 -31.22
CA ALA A 96 32.42 9.51 -31.06
C ALA A 96 33.78 9.39 -31.78
N ASP A 97 34.40 8.21 -31.77
CA ASP A 97 35.67 7.96 -32.47
C ASP A 97 35.52 8.07 -33.99
N GLU A 98 34.38 7.67 -34.55
CA GLU A 98 34.07 7.81 -35.97
C GLU A 98 33.63 9.24 -36.35
N SER A 99 33.08 10.01 -35.40
CA SER A 99 32.33 11.25 -35.70
C SER A 99 33.01 12.57 -35.32
N GLN A 100 34.20 12.55 -34.69
CA GLN A 100 34.93 13.76 -34.26
C GLN A 100 34.13 14.61 -33.24
N HIS A 101 33.57 13.96 -32.22
CA HIS A 101 32.84 14.60 -31.13
C HIS A 101 33.42 14.23 -29.76
N ILE A 102 33.15 15.07 -28.77
CA ILE A 102 33.36 14.81 -27.35
C ILE A 102 32.00 14.53 -26.72
N THR A 103 31.90 13.49 -25.92
CA THR A 103 30.76 13.25 -25.03
C THR A 103 31.08 13.79 -23.65
N ILE A 104 30.12 14.48 -23.05
CA ILE A 104 30.24 15.15 -21.76
C ILE A 104 29.05 14.79 -20.89
N VAL A 105 29.28 14.55 -19.60
CA VAL A 105 28.23 14.42 -18.59
C VAL A 105 28.48 15.46 -17.49
N THR A 106 27.41 16.17 -17.13
CA THR A 106 27.40 17.20 -16.08
C THR A 106 26.52 16.77 -14.90
N ASP A 107 26.74 17.38 -13.73
CA ASP A 107 25.76 17.41 -12.65
C ASP A 107 24.63 18.42 -12.94
N ALA A 108 23.64 18.50 -12.03
CA ALA A 108 22.50 19.42 -12.16
C ALA A 108 22.88 20.91 -12.09
N ASP A 109 24.05 21.25 -11.57
CA ASP A 109 24.58 22.62 -11.53
C ASP A 109 25.41 22.95 -12.79
N GLY A 110 25.52 22.01 -13.73
CA GLY A 110 26.27 22.15 -14.97
C GLY A 110 27.78 21.95 -14.80
N THR A 111 28.23 21.33 -13.71
CA THR A 111 29.65 20.99 -13.50
C THR A 111 29.99 19.72 -14.26
N ILE A 112 31.05 19.73 -15.07
CA ILE A 112 31.45 18.58 -15.88
C ILE A 112 32.04 17.49 -14.98
N LEU A 113 31.39 16.33 -14.91
CA LEU A 113 31.81 15.17 -14.13
C LEU A 113 32.64 14.17 -14.94
N TRP A 114 32.35 14.06 -16.23
CA TRP A 114 33.03 13.13 -17.13
C TRP A 114 33.07 13.69 -18.55
N ARG A 115 34.19 13.49 -19.23
CA ARG A 115 34.41 13.87 -20.61
C ARG A 115 35.20 12.79 -21.34
N GLU A 116 34.76 12.42 -22.54
CA GLU A 116 35.47 11.45 -23.37
C GLU A 116 35.36 11.76 -24.86
N GLY A 117 36.43 11.51 -25.62
CA GLY A 117 36.49 11.75 -27.06
C GLY A 117 37.93 11.80 -27.59
N PRO A 118 38.12 12.08 -28.88
CA PRO A 118 39.44 12.12 -29.50
C PRO A 118 40.38 13.11 -28.80
N SER A 119 41.61 12.69 -28.50
CA SER A 119 42.59 13.51 -27.76
C SER A 119 42.85 14.87 -28.39
N THR A 120 42.83 14.97 -29.72
CA THR A 120 42.97 16.22 -30.47
C THR A 120 41.85 17.22 -30.15
N LEU A 121 40.61 16.73 -30.03
CA LEU A 121 39.45 17.56 -29.74
C LEU A 121 39.39 17.89 -28.24
N CYS A 122 39.72 16.95 -27.36
CA CYS A 122 39.85 17.19 -25.93
C CYS A 122 40.90 18.28 -25.63
N ASN A 123 42.05 18.25 -26.31
CA ASN A 123 43.05 19.31 -26.19
C ASN A 123 42.49 20.67 -26.63
N LEU A 124 41.71 20.72 -27.73
CA LEU A 124 41.06 21.96 -28.16
C LEU A 124 40.03 22.46 -27.15
N ALA A 125 39.25 21.54 -26.57
CA ALA A 125 38.29 21.81 -25.50
C ALA A 125 38.97 22.38 -24.25
N ASP A 126 40.16 21.88 -23.88
CA ASP A 126 40.92 22.38 -22.73
C ASP A 126 41.31 23.87 -22.86
N HIS A 127 41.63 24.33 -24.07
CA HIS A 127 41.98 25.75 -24.34
C HIS A 127 40.83 26.71 -24.07
N VAL A 128 39.59 26.22 -24.14
CA VAL A 128 38.38 27.02 -23.85
C VAL A 128 37.77 26.68 -22.49
N GLY A 129 38.46 25.84 -21.70
CA GLY A 129 38.03 25.42 -20.37
C GLY A 129 36.91 24.37 -20.36
N LEU A 130 36.63 23.71 -21.49
CA LEU A 130 35.63 22.64 -21.58
C LEU A 130 36.23 21.32 -21.08
N ARG A 131 36.52 21.26 -19.78
CA ARG A 131 37.21 20.14 -19.10
C ARG A 131 36.48 19.74 -17.82
N GLU A 132 36.76 18.54 -17.34
CA GLU A 132 36.16 18.04 -16.09
C GLU A 132 36.47 18.97 -14.90
N GLY A 133 35.54 19.07 -13.96
CA GLY A 133 35.63 19.95 -12.79
C GLY A 133 35.21 21.41 -13.04
N THR A 134 34.95 21.81 -14.30
CA THR A 134 34.52 23.19 -14.62
C THR A 134 33.00 23.32 -14.75
N ARG A 135 32.44 24.48 -14.40
CA ARG A 135 30.99 24.75 -14.48
C ARG A 135 30.59 25.45 -15.78
N TRP A 136 29.65 24.82 -16.49
CA TRP A 136 29.11 25.21 -17.78
C TRP A 136 27.61 25.58 -17.71
N SER A 137 27.11 26.05 -16.57
CA SER A 137 25.74 26.59 -16.49
C SER A 137 25.60 27.90 -17.27
N GLU A 138 24.37 28.26 -17.66
CA GLU A 138 24.11 29.54 -18.33
C GLU A 138 24.54 30.76 -17.52
N GLN A 139 24.46 30.65 -16.19
CA GLN A 139 24.87 31.70 -15.24
C GLN A 139 26.40 31.81 -15.16
N ALA A 140 27.11 30.71 -15.39
CA ALA A 140 28.57 30.70 -15.36
C ALA A 140 29.13 31.23 -16.68
N ILE A 141 28.76 30.65 -17.82
CA ILE A 141 29.48 30.88 -19.09
C ILE A 141 28.59 31.35 -20.25
N GLY A 142 27.34 31.65 -19.96
CA GLY A 142 26.39 32.04 -20.99
C GLY A 142 25.77 30.85 -21.72
N THR A 143 24.95 31.15 -22.72
CA THR A 143 24.25 30.15 -23.54
C THR A 143 25.21 29.13 -24.13
N ASN A 144 25.00 27.87 -23.73
CA ASN A 144 25.67 26.66 -24.18
C ASN A 144 24.70 25.49 -24.05
N ALA A 145 24.93 24.36 -24.72
CA ALA A 145 23.91 23.30 -24.77
C ALA A 145 23.63 22.65 -23.41
N MET A 146 24.67 22.28 -22.63
CA MET A 146 24.50 21.66 -21.30
C MET A 146 23.72 22.56 -20.34
N GLY A 147 24.18 23.81 -20.17
CA GLY A 147 23.54 24.77 -19.29
C GLY A 147 22.12 25.13 -19.72
N THR A 148 21.87 25.22 -21.03
CA THR A 148 20.53 25.51 -21.55
C THR A 148 19.60 24.32 -21.36
N ALA A 149 20.07 23.09 -21.63
CA ALA A 149 19.28 21.86 -21.43
C ALA A 149 18.84 21.73 -19.97
N ILE A 150 19.74 22.04 -19.02
CA ILE A 150 19.45 22.09 -17.58
C ILE A 150 18.42 23.19 -17.27
N ALA A 151 18.59 24.39 -17.82
CA ALA A 151 17.72 25.53 -17.52
C ALA A 151 16.29 25.39 -18.07
N VAL A 152 16.13 24.75 -19.24
CA VAL A 152 14.83 24.56 -19.89
C VAL A 152 14.23 23.18 -19.68
N ASP A 153 14.98 22.29 -19.02
CA ASP A 153 14.63 20.89 -18.80
C ASP A 153 14.15 20.17 -20.09
N ALA A 154 14.92 20.34 -21.16
CA ALA A 154 14.59 19.78 -22.47
C ALA A 154 15.85 19.57 -23.34
N PRO A 155 15.82 18.64 -24.31
CA PRO A 155 16.88 18.50 -25.28
C PRO A 155 17.02 19.77 -26.14
N VAL A 156 18.26 20.25 -26.30
CA VAL A 156 18.56 21.46 -27.09
C VAL A 156 19.77 21.25 -27.99
N GLN A 157 19.81 22.03 -29.06
CA GLN A 157 21.01 22.23 -29.87
C GLN A 157 21.39 23.70 -29.81
N ILE A 158 22.67 23.97 -29.62
CA ILE A 158 23.25 25.30 -29.71
C ILE A 158 24.32 25.26 -30.80
N TYR A 159 24.16 26.10 -31.82
CA TYR A 159 25.03 26.11 -32.98
C TYR A 159 25.73 27.46 -33.12
N SER A 160 27.08 27.44 -33.20
CA SER A 160 27.89 28.60 -33.52
C SER A 160 27.57 29.82 -32.66
N ALA A 161 27.23 30.97 -33.26
CA ALA A 161 26.95 32.22 -32.57
C ALA A 161 25.59 32.28 -31.84
N GLU A 162 24.88 31.16 -31.74
CA GLU A 162 23.86 30.98 -30.71
C GLU A 162 24.48 30.88 -29.31
N HIS A 163 25.74 30.43 -29.20
CA HIS A 163 26.51 30.59 -27.97
C HIS A 163 26.66 32.09 -27.65
N LEU A 164 26.33 32.47 -26.41
CA LEU A 164 26.42 33.87 -26.00
C LEU A 164 27.87 34.36 -26.09
N VAL A 165 28.81 33.56 -25.58
CA VAL A 165 30.23 33.90 -25.53
C VAL A 165 30.92 33.61 -26.86
N ARG A 166 31.61 34.63 -27.40
CA ARG A 166 32.25 34.62 -28.73
C ARG A 166 33.29 33.50 -28.87
N THR A 167 33.99 33.17 -27.79
CA THR A 167 34.99 32.09 -27.72
C THR A 167 34.45 30.74 -28.21
N TYR A 168 33.15 30.48 -28.05
CA TYR A 168 32.54 29.19 -28.35
C TYR A 168 31.92 29.12 -29.75
N HIS A 169 32.01 30.16 -30.57
CA HIS A 169 31.34 30.23 -31.88
C HIS A 169 31.84 29.22 -32.92
N SER A 170 32.97 28.56 -32.67
CA SER A 170 33.51 27.45 -33.47
C SER A 170 32.98 26.07 -33.07
N TRP A 171 32.09 26.02 -32.08
CA TRP A 171 31.53 24.77 -31.54
C TRP A 171 30.06 24.62 -31.92
N THR A 172 29.66 23.36 -31.99
CA THR A 172 28.26 22.92 -32.04
C THR A 172 28.04 21.89 -30.96
N CYS A 173 26.95 22.04 -30.22
CA CYS A 173 26.66 21.23 -29.05
C CYS A 173 25.19 20.80 -29.07
N ALA A 174 24.93 19.56 -28.69
CA ALA A 174 23.58 19.06 -28.45
C ALA A 174 23.56 18.38 -27.10
N ALA A 175 22.61 18.76 -26.24
CA ALA A 175 22.50 18.25 -24.88
C ALA A 175 21.08 17.82 -24.56
N ALA A 176 20.95 16.90 -23.61
CA ALA A 176 19.68 16.48 -23.03
C ALA A 176 19.82 16.28 -21.52
N PRO A 177 18.80 16.68 -20.73
CA PRO A 177 18.78 16.44 -19.29
C PRO A 177 18.62 14.95 -18.97
N ILE A 178 19.16 14.52 -17.83
CA ILE A 178 19.01 13.17 -17.27
C ILE A 178 18.36 13.30 -15.88
N HIS A 179 17.30 12.53 -15.66
CA HIS A 179 16.52 12.55 -14.44
C HIS A 179 16.71 11.30 -13.58
N ASP A 180 16.48 11.50 -12.29
CA ASP A 180 16.34 10.42 -11.34
C ASP A 180 15.01 9.68 -11.61
N PRO A 181 15.03 8.39 -11.96
CA PRO A 181 13.81 7.62 -12.21
C PRO A 181 12.94 7.45 -10.96
N ASP A 182 13.50 7.68 -9.76
CA ASP A 182 12.77 7.62 -8.49
C ASP A 182 11.99 8.91 -8.22
N THR A 183 12.67 10.06 -8.32
CA THR A 183 12.14 11.34 -7.85
C THR A 183 11.71 12.27 -8.98
N GLY A 184 12.10 11.99 -10.22
CA GLY A 184 11.95 12.88 -11.36
C GLY A 184 12.84 14.12 -11.30
N ARG A 185 13.74 14.21 -10.30
CA ARG A 185 14.64 15.36 -10.16
C ARG A 185 15.74 15.29 -11.21
N LEU A 186 16.10 16.45 -11.76
CA LEU A 186 17.25 16.60 -12.63
C LEU A 186 18.53 16.17 -11.91
N LEU A 187 19.25 15.21 -12.49
CA LEU A 187 20.56 14.76 -12.02
C LEU A 187 21.70 15.47 -12.74
N GLY A 188 21.46 15.94 -13.96
CA GLY A 188 22.46 16.61 -14.80
C GLY A 188 22.10 16.52 -16.26
N ALA A 189 23.07 16.70 -17.15
CA ALA A 189 22.86 16.58 -18.59
C ALA A 189 23.97 15.79 -19.27
N ILE A 190 23.61 15.08 -20.33
CA ILE A 190 24.56 14.54 -21.31
C ILE A 190 24.64 15.49 -22.49
N ASP A 191 25.84 15.71 -23.00
CA ASP A 191 26.12 16.57 -24.13
C ASP A 191 27.07 15.90 -25.11
N ILE A 192 26.86 16.20 -26.39
CA ILE A 192 27.77 15.86 -27.46
C ILE A 192 28.20 17.14 -28.16
N SER A 193 29.49 17.43 -28.05
CA SER A 193 30.13 18.64 -28.55
C SER A 193 31.08 18.34 -29.70
N GLY A 194 31.08 19.16 -30.74
CA GLY A 194 31.98 19.02 -31.88
C GLY A 194 32.27 20.34 -32.56
N ARG A 195 33.04 20.28 -33.65
CA ARG A 195 33.31 21.46 -34.47
C ARG A 195 32.14 21.78 -35.38
N LEU A 196 32.03 23.01 -35.87
CA LEU A 196 30.94 23.42 -36.75
C LEU A 196 30.76 22.53 -37.99
N GLU A 197 31.86 21.97 -38.51
CA GLU A 197 31.82 21.12 -39.70
C GLU A 197 31.16 19.75 -39.43
N THR A 198 31.02 19.36 -38.16
CA THR A 198 30.40 18.10 -37.73
C THR A 198 28.94 18.27 -37.30
N LEU A 199 28.33 19.43 -37.63
CA LEU A 199 26.91 19.65 -37.39
C LEU A 199 26.09 18.61 -38.15
N HIS A 200 25.29 17.84 -37.40
CA HIS A 200 24.32 16.92 -37.99
C HIS A 200 22.94 17.11 -37.31
N PRO A 201 21.83 17.21 -38.07
CA PRO A 201 20.50 17.39 -37.49
C PRO A 201 20.08 16.27 -36.53
N ALA A 202 20.60 15.07 -36.71
CA ALA A 202 20.28 13.93 -35.84
C ALA A 202 20.93 13.98 -34.45
N MET A 203 21.84 14.93 -34.16
CA MET A 203 22.55 14.98 -32.87
C MET A 203 21.61 15.19 -31.69
N VAL A 204 20.55 15.99 -31.84
CA VAL A 204 19.54 16.20 -30.78
C VAL A 204 18.79 14.91 -30.47
N SER A 205 18.39 14.17 -31.51
CA SER A 205 17.70 12.90 -31.34
C SER A 205 18.62 11.85 -30.71
N LEU A 206 19.91 11.83 -31.09
CA LEU A 206 20.91 10.95 -30.50
C LEU A 206 21.08 11.23 -29.01
N VAL A 207 21.41 12.46 -28.63
CA VAL A 207 21.67 12.80 -27.21
C VAL A 207 20.42 12.59 -26.34
N ASN A 208 19.22 12.88 -26.88
CA ASN A 208 17.96 12.59 -26.19
C ASN A 208 17.73 11.08 -26.00
N ALA A 209 17.98 10.27 -27.04
CA ALA A 209 17.90 8.81 -26.92
C ALA A 209 18.93 8.28 -25.92
N THR A 210 20.14 8.83 -25.90
CA THR A 210 21.17 8.41 -24.93
C THR A 210 20.80 8.78 -23.50
N ALA A 211 20.23 9.98 -23.27
CA ALA A 211 19.69 10.36 -21.96
C ALA A 211 18.61 9.37 -21.49
N GLN A 212 17.67 8.99 -22.37
CA GLN A 212 16.64 7.98 -22.06
C GLN A 212 17.25 6.61 -21.74
N VAL A 213 18.33 6.21 -22.41
CA VAL A 213 19.04 4.97 -22.09
C VAL A 213 19.71 5.05 -20.71
N ALA A 214 20.31 6.19 -20.36
CA ALA A 214 20.85 6.41 -19.03
C ALA A 214 19.76 6.32 -17.95
N GLU A 215 18.63 7.02 -18.12
CA GLU A 215 17.50 6.96 -17.18
C GLU A 215 16.92 5.53 -17.06
N ASN A 216 16.84 4.79 -18.16
CA ASN A 216 16.42 3.39 -18.14
C ASN A 216 17.40 2.50 -17.38
N HIS A 217 18.71 2.72 -17.53
CA HIS A 217 19.72 1.99 -16.78
C HIS A 217 19.61 2.25 -15.28
N LEU A 218 19.43 3.53 -14.89
CA LEU A 218 19.18 3.90 -13.49
C LEU A 218 17.91 3.22 -12.94
N ARG A 219 16.82 3.20 -13.73
CA ARG A 219 15.54 2.57 -13.35
C ARG A 219 15.69 1.06 -13.14
N MET A 220 16.34 0.38 -14.08
CA MET A 220 16.60 -1.06 -13.98
C MET A 220 17.45 -1.40 -12.76
N ARG A 221 18.45 -0.58 -12.45
CA ARG A 221 19.31 -0.78 -11.29
C ARG A 221 18.56 -0.55 -9.98
N MET A 222 17.70 0.47 -9.95
CA MET A 222 16.79 0.78 -8.85
C MET A 222 15.82 -0.38 -8.59
N GLU A 223 15.17 -0.91 -9.63
CA GLU A 223 14.24 -2.04 -9.52
C GLU A 223 14.93 -3.32 -9.03
N GLN A 224 16.16 -3.59 -9.49
CA GLN A 224 16.96 -4.72 -9.00
C GLN A 224 17.31 -4.58 -7.51
N GLN A 225 17.65 -3.37 -7.06
CA GLN A 225 17.91 -3.10 -5.65
C GLN A 225 16.64 -3.26 -4.81
N ASP A 226 15.50 -2.80 -5.32
CA ASP A 226 14.20 -2.97 -4.67
C ASP A 226 13.83 -4.46 -4.54
N GLU A 227 14.04 -5.25 -5.59
CA GLU A 227 13.75 -6.68 -5.56
C GLU A 227 14.70 -7.45 -4.64
N TRP A 228 16.00 -7.13 -4.67
CA TRP A 228 16.95 -7.69 -3.72
C TRP A 228 16.57 -7.38 -2.26
N MET A 229 16.17 -6.13 -1.99
CA MET A 229 15.74 -5.70 -0.67
C MET A 229 14.45 -6.43 -0.27
N ARG A 230 13.48 -6.56 -1.18
CA ARG A 230 12.23 -7.30 -0.98
C ARG A 230 12.52 -8.76 -0.62
N ALA A 231 13.28 -9.46 -1.46
CA ALA A 231 13.59 -10.88 -1.28
C ALA A 231 14.36 -11.15 0.02
N THR A 232 15.33 -10.30 0.34
CA THR A 232 16.16 -10.44 1.55
C THR A 232 15.35 -10.21 2.83
N ASN A 233 14.39 -9.30 2.80
CA ASN A 233 13.70 -8.80 4.00
C ASN A 233 12.25 -9.26 4.15
N MET A 234 11.65 -9.94 3.17
CA MET A 234 10.23 -10.36 3.19
C MET A 234 9.84 -11.11 4.47
N ARG A 235 10.71 -12.01 4.94
CA ARG A 235 10.53 -12.78 6.18
C ARG A 235 10.27 -11.91 7.42
N HIS A 236 10.78 -10.67 7.45
CA HIS A 236 10.57 -9.75 8.56
C HIS A 236 9.14 -9.20 8.53
N LEU A 237 8.62 -8.92 7.33
CA LEU A 237 7.25 -8.46 7.11
C LEU A 237 6.21 -9.57 7.39
N GLU A 238 6.51 -10.82 7.02
CA GLU A 238 5.65 -11.99 7.27
C GLU A 238 5.51 -12.32 8.76
N ARG A 239 6.58 -12.09 9.55
CA ARG A 239 6.59 -12.37 10.99
C ARG A 239 5.84 -11.35 11.84
N LEU A 240 5.26 -10.30 11.24
CA LEU A 240 4.54 -9.26 11.98
C LEU A 240 3.28 -9.75 12.72
N GLY A 241 2.82 -11.01 12.54
CA GLY A 241 1.87 -11.66 13.45
C GLY A 241 0.53 -10.95 13.61
N GLY A 242 0.08 -10.24 12.56
CA GLY A 242 -1.15 -9.43 12.53
C GLY A 242 -0.97 -7.97 12.94
N GLU A 243 0.27 -7.47 12.98
CA GLU A 243 0.57 -6.03 12.92
C GLU A 243 0.69 -5.57 11.46
N SER A 244 0.35 -4.31 11.21
CA SER A 244 0.54 -3.71 9.89
C SER A 244 1.96 -3.19 9.74
N GLY A 245 2.61 -3.45 8.61
CA GLY A 245 3.94 -2.93 8.32
C GLY A 245 4.26 -2.88 6.84
N ALA A 246 5.41 -2.30 6.52
CA ALA A 246 5.89 -2.15 5.16
C ALA A 246 7.42 -2.21 5.09
N LEU A 247 7.97 -2.71 3.98
CA LEU A 247 9.37 -2.56 3.64
C LEU A 247 9.55 -1.25 2.86
N ILE A 248 10.50 -0.43 3.32
CA ILE A 248 10.72 0.93 2.81
C ILE A 248 12.18 1.12 2.39
N THR A 249 12.40 1.58 1.16
CA THR A 249 13.76 1.91 0.68
C THR A 249 14.36 3.10 1.44
N PRO A 250 15.68 3.36 1.32
CA PRO A 250 16.30 4.54 1.92
C PRO A 250 15.72 5.87 1.39
N SER A 251 15.21 5.87 0.16
CA SER A 251 14.53 7.02 -0.44
C SER A 251 13.07 7.15 0.01
N GLY A 252 12.56 6.23 0.82
CA GLY A 252 11.20 6.26 1.34
C GLY A 252 10.16 5.51 0.51
N ARG A 253 10.53 4.85 -0.61
CA ARG A 253 9.56 4.09 -1.41
C ARG A 253 9.07 2.87 -0.64
N VAL A 254 7.77 2.62 -0.67
CA VAL A 254 7.18 1.38 -0.14
C VAL A 254 7.27 0.29 -1.20
N ILE A 255 8.11 -0.71 -0.97
CA ILE A 255 8.30 -1.83 -1.90
C ILE A 255 7.40 -3.01 -1.56
N ALA A 256 7.10 -3.28 -0.28
CA ALA A 256 6.18 -4.33 0.13
C ALA A 256 5.39 -3.91 1.37
N ALA A 257 4.18 -4.44 1.56
CA ALA A 257 3.32 -4.13 2.69
C ALA A 257 2.49 -5.32 3.14
N ASN A 258 2.18 -5.35 4.43
CA ASN A 258 1.26 -6.31 5.05
C ASN A 258 0.34 -5.58 6.04
N PRO A 259 -0.99 -5.61 5.88
CA PRO A 259 -1.71 -6.14 4.72
C PRO A 259 -1.36 -5.37 3.44
N LEU A 260 -1.67 -5.96 2.28
CA LEU A 260 -1.55 -5.28 0.99
C LEU A 260 -2.51 -4.08 0.95
N GLY A 261 -1.97 -2.90 0.61
CA GLY A 261 -2.71 -1.64 0.58
C GLY A 261 -2.75 -0.91 1.94
N GLY A 262 -3.17 0.36 1.93
CA GLY A 262 -3.25 1.19 3.13
C GLY A 262 -1.95 1.92 3.53
N PHE A 263 -0.95 1.90 2.65
CA PHE A 263 0.30 2.65 2.81
C PHE A 263 0.47 3.60 1.61
N PRO A 264 1.01 4.81 1.81
CA PRO A 264 1.36 5.67 0.70
C PRO A 264 2.52 5.05 -0.11
N HIS A 265 2.63 5.41 -1.39
CA HIS A 265 3.72 4.91 -2.25
C HIS A 265 5.11 5.36 -1.77
N ARG A 266 5.19 6.50 -1.07
CA ARG A 266 6.40 7.01 -0.43
C ARG A 266 6.10 7.49 0.98
N ILE A 267 7.05 7.26 1.88
CA ILE A 267 7.04 7.69 3.27
C ILE A 267 8.31 8.51 3.50
N ASP A 268 8.17 9.66 4.15
CA ASP A 268 9.32 10.48 4.50
C ASP A 268 10.10 9.80 5.63
N VAL A 269 11.34 9.42 5.34
CA VAL A 269 12.22 8.71 6.27
C VAL A 269 13.35 9.66 6.64
N ALA A 270 13.18 10.36 7.76
CA ALA A 270 14.25 11.19 8.30
C ALA A 270 15.40 10.30 8.81
N THR A 271 16.64 10.68 8.51
CA THR A 271 17.81 9.93 8.95
C THR A 271 17.92 9.98 10.48
N GLY A 272 18.11 8.82 11.11
CA GLY A 272 18.31 8.73 12.57
C GLY A 272 17.03 8.70 13.42
N THR A 273 15.83 8.67 12.81
CA THR A 273 14.58 8.47 13.55
C THR A 273 14.19 7.00 13.61
N ASP A 274 13.86 6.51 14.81
CA ASP A 274 13.31 5.17 15.04
C ASP A 274 11.77 5.14 15.02
N ARG A 275 11.14 6.34 14.96
CA ARG A 275 9.69 6.54 14.95
C ARG A 275 9.31 7.64 13.99
N ILE A 276 8.26 7.40 13.20
CA ILE A 276 7.73 8.35 12.22
C ILE A 276 6.20 8.37 12.27
N ASP A 277 5.60 9.51 11.97
CA ASP A 277 4.14 9.62 11.77
C ASP A 277 3.80 9.32 10.32
N VAL A 278 2.88 8.38 10.10
CA VAL A 278 2.40 8.02 8.78
C VAL A 278 0.88 8.10 8.80
N GLY A 279 0.34 9.23 8.34
CA GLY A 279 -1.10 9.46 8.28
C GLY A 279 -1.76 9.58 9.66
N GLY A 280 -1.11 10.27 10.61
CA GLY A 280 -1.60 10.46 11.98
C GLY A 280 -1.47 9.22 12.86
N ARG A 281 -0.62 8.27 12.44
CA ARG A 281 -0.30 7.05 13.18
C ARG A 281 1.21 6.96 13.35
N GLU A 282 1.64 6.87 14.60
CA GLU A 282 3.03 6.59 14.91
C GLU A 282 3.39 5.16 14.48
N ALA A 283 4.46 5.04 13.71
CA ALA A 283 5.08 3.80 13.31
C ALA A 283 6.52 3.74 13.81
N ARG A 284 7.00 2.53 14.09
CA ARG A 284 8.42 2.26 14.33
C ARG A 284 9.12 1.96 13.03
N LEU A 285 10.34 2.47 12.91
CA LEU A 285 11.21 2.26 11.77
C LEU A 285 12.41 1.42 12.23
N GLU A 286 12.46 0.18 11.79
CA GLU A 286 13.53 -0.76 12.13
C GLU A 286 14.52 -0.85 10.96
N PRO A 287 15.81 -0.55 11.15
CA PRO A 287 16.80 -0.65 10.07
C PRO A 287 17.03 -2.10 9.66
N LEU A 288 17.05 -2.34 8.35
CA LEU A 288 17.31 -3.64 7.72
C LEU A 288 18.40 -3.51 6.65
N ALA A 289 18.82 -4.65 6.10
CA ALA A 289 19.76 -4.67 5.00
C ALA A 289 19.17 -3.92 3.79
N GLY A 290 19.75 -2.77 3.46
CA GLY A 290 19.39 -1.94 2.32
C GLY A 290 18.17 -1.04 2.48
N GLY A 291 17.57 -0.93 3.67
CA GLY A 291 16.43 -0.04 3.92
C GLY A 291 15.82 -0.27 5.29
N TYR A 292 14.49 -0.19 5.39
CA TYR A 292 13.79 -0.21 6.67
C TYR A 292 12.57 -1.13 6.66
N LEU A 293 12.21 -1.65 7.83
CA LEU A 293 10.90 -2.18 8.15
C LEU A 293 10.12 -1.14 8.94
N LEU A 294 9.03 -0.66 8.36
CA LEU A 294 8.01 0.08 9.06
C LEU A 294 7.07 -0.89 9.77
N ARG A 295 6.79 -0.61 11.03
CA ARG A 295 5.89 -1.40 11.86
C ARG A 295 4.95 -0.46 12.61
N PHE A 296 3.66 -0.62 12.39
CA PHE A 296 2.66 0.00 13.24
C PHE A 296 2.41 -0.90 14.43
N PRO A 297 2.84 -0.52 15.65
CA PRO A 297 2.47 -1.27 16.83
C PRO A 297 0.94 -1.37 16.88
N ARG A 298 0.45 -2.57 17.22
CA ARG A 298 -0.98 -2.84 17.38
C ARG A 298 -1.63 -1.73 18.22
N ARG A 299 -2.62 -1.02 17.65
CA ARG A 299 -3.54 -0.22 18.46
C ARG A 299 -4.16 -1.17 19.47
N SER A 300 -3.88 -0.97 20.76
CA SER A 300 -4.62 -1.57 21.85
C SER A 300 -6.08 -1.10 21.74
N GLY A 301 -6.94 -1.81 20.99
CA GLY A 301 -8.30 -1.31 20.79
C GLY A 301 -9.30 -2.08 19.92
N GLN A 302 -8.91 -2.98 19.00
CA GLN A 302 -9.91 -3.72 18.20
C GLN A 302 -9.38 -5.09 17.79
N VAL A 303 -9.46 -6.05 18.73
CA VAL A 303 -9.48 -7.47 18.37
C VAL A 303 -10.86 -7.73 17.80
N ARG A 304 -10.98 -8.05 16.50
CA ARG A 304 -12.21 -8.66 16.00
C ARG A 304 -12.41 -9.95 16.80
N ARG A 305 -13.40 -9.97 17.68
CA ARG A 305 -13.76 -11.19 18.40
C ARG A 305 -14.36 -12.13 17.36
N PRO A 306 -13.92 -13.39 17.29
CA PRO A 306 -14.55 -14.37 16.41
C PRO A 306 -16.01 -14.55 16.85
N THR A 307 -16.91 -14.87 15.93
CA THR A 307 -18.32 -15.13 16.25
C THR A 307 -18.54 -16.63 16.42
N LEU A 308 -18.99 -17.05 17.60
CA LEU A 308 -19.34 -18.44 17.91
C LEU A 308 -20.86 -18.58 17.96
N ARG A 309 -21.45 -19.26 16.98
CA ARG A 309 -22.88 -19.60 16.98
C ARG A 309 -23.09 -20.99 17.56
N LEU A 310 -24.03 -21.11 18.50
CA LEU A 310 -24.38 -22.36 19.16
C LEU A 310 -25.88 -22.62 18.98
N SER A 311 -26.23 -23.79 18.43
CA SER A 311 -27.59 -24.32 18.49
C SER A 311 -27.61 -25.51 19.43
N LEU A 312 -28.20 -25.32 20.61
CA LEU A 312 -28.17 -26.25 21.73
C LEU A 312 -29.58 -26.74 22.12
N LEU A 313 -30.62 -26.16 21.53
CA LEU A 313 -31.99 -26.62 21.67
C LEU A 313 -32.26 -27.79 20.72
N GLY A 314 -32.76 -28.90 21.25
CA GLY A 314 -33.03 -30.13 20.49
C GLY A 314 -31.91 -31.18 20.55
N SER A 315 -32.16 -32.32 19.90
CA SER A 315 -31.37 -33.54 20.10
C SER A 315 -30.02 -33.57 19.36
N ALA A 316 -29.83 -32.69 18.38
CA ALA A 316 -28.64 -32.60 17.53
C ALA A 316 -27.98 -31.22 17.69
N PRO A 317 -27.07 -31.05 18.67
CA PRO A 317 -26.42 -29.76 18.89
C PRO A 317 -25.40 -29.44 17.81
N GLU A 318 -25.36 -28.16 17.42
CA GLU A 318 -24.46 -27.65 16.39
C GLU A 318 -23.66 -26.44 16.90
N ALA A 319 -22.44 -26.29 16.40
CA ALA A 319 -21.63 -25.10 16.64
C ALA A 319 -20.91 -24.67 15.36
N THR A 320 -20.82 -23.36 15.14
CA THR A 320 -19.98 -22.78 14.10
C THR A 320 -19.12 -21.64 14.64
N LEU A 321 -17.85 -21.59 14.23
CA LEU A 321 -16.92 -20.51 14.53
C LEU A 321 -16.60 -19.76 13.24
N ASP A 322 -17.00 -18.49 13.14
CA ASP A 322 -16.91 -17.69 11.91
C ASP A 322 -17.45 -18.42 10.66
N GLY A 323 -18.53 -19.18 10.85
CA GLY A 323 -19.19 -19.97 9.78
C GLY A 323 -18.60 -21.36 9.53
N ARG A 324 -17.48 -21.72 10.16
CA ARG A 324 -16.91 -23.07 10.08
C ARG A 324 -17.55 -24.00 11.11
N ALA A 325 -18.04 -25.16 10.68
CA ALA A 325 -18.58 -26.18 11.57
C ALA A 325 -17.54 -26.68 12.59
N VAL A 326 -17.94 -26.76 13.85
CA VAL A 326 -17.15 -27.30 14.96
C VAL A 326 -17.77 -28.64 15.38
N PRO A 327 -17.05 -29.77 15.24
CA PRO A 327 -17.58 -31.08 15.58
C PRO A 327 -17.94 -31.20 17.07
N LEU A 328 -19.23 -31.40 17.36
CA LEU A 328 -19.72 -31.57 18.73
C LEU A 328 -20.03 -33.02 19.06
N THR A 329 -19.53 -33.45 20.23
CA THR A 329 -20.13 -34.55 20.98
C THR A 329 -21.08 -33.95 22.01
N LEU A 330 -21.99 -34.77 22.57
CA LEU A 330 -22.88 -34.30 23.65
C LEU A 330 -22.09 -33.64 24.80
N ARG A 331 -20.98 -34.26 25.23
CA ARG A 331 -20.14 -33.72 26.31
C ARG A 331 -19.54 -32.34 25.98
N ARG A 332 -19.17 -32.11 24.71
CA ARG A 332 -18.62 -30.82 24.27
C ARG A 332 -19.70 -29.77 24.13
N ALA A 333 -20.90 -30.15 23.69
CA ALA A 333 -22.06 -29.28 23.68
C ALA A 333 -22.42 -28.82 25.10
N GLU A 334 -22.41 -29.72 26.08
CA GLU A 334 -22.62 -29.38 27.50
C GLU A 334 -21.56 -28.40 28.03
N ILE A 335 -20.28 -28.62 27.71
CA ILE A 335 -19.20 -27.68 28.09
C ILE A 335 -19.44 -26.30 27.48
N LEU A 336 -19.78 -26.22 26.18
CA LEU A 336 -20.05 -24.94 25.52
C LEU A 336 -21.30 -24.26 26.08
N ALA A 337 -22.34 -25.01 26.40
CA ALA A 337 -23.55 -24.51 27.07
C ALA A 337 -23.21 -23.87 28.42
N LEU A 338 -22.45 -24.58 29.27
CA LEU A 338 -22.01 -24.07 30.57
C LEU A 338 -21.14 -22.81 30.41
N LEU A 339 -20.18 -22.81 29.48
CA LEU A 339 -19.33 -21.64 29.25
C LEU A 339 -20.09 -20.45 28.66
N ALA A 340 -21.14 -20.67 27.87
CA ALA A 340 -22.02 -19.62 27.37
C ALA A 340 -22.89 -19.02 28.49
N LEU A 341 -23.37 -19.86 29.42
CA LEU A 341 -24.14 -19.44 30.60
C LEU A 341 -23.28 -18.72 31.65
N HIS A 342 -21.98 -18.99 31.69
CA HIS A 342 -21.00 -18.43 32.63
C HIS A 342 -19.91 -17.60 31.92
N PRO A 343 -20.21 -16.36 31.48
CA PRO A 343 -19.29 -15.55 30.66
C PRO A 343 -17.97 -15.18 31.36
N ASP A 344 -17.97 -15.09 32.70
CA ASP A 344 -16.75 -14.85 33.50
C ASP A 344 -15.78 -16.05 33.50
N GLY A 345 -16.29 -17.23 33.11
CA GLY A 345 -15.56 -18.46 32.98
C GLY A 345 -15.64 -19.39 34.18
N LEU A 346 -15.24 -20.63 33.96
CA LEU A 346 -15.25 -21.71 34.94
C LEU A 346 -13.87 -22.38 35.04
N THR A 347 -13.46 -22.76 36.25
CA THR A 347 -12.28 -23.62 36.44
C THR A 347 -12.57 -25.06 35.99
N ALA A 348 -11.53 -25.88 35.89
CA ALA A 348 -11.70 -27.30 35.59
C ALA A 348 -12.56 -28.02 36.66
N ASP A 349 -12.40 -27.63 37.92
CA ASP A 349 -13.11 -28.24 39.05
C ASP A 349 -14.59 -27.82 39.04
N GLN A 350 -14.87 -26.55 38.74
CA GLN A 350 -16.24 -26.06 38.58
C GLN A 350 -16.96 -26.73 37.40
N LEU A 351 -16.30 -26.84 36.24
CA LEU A 351 -16.88 -27.56 35.10
C LEU A 351 -17.14 -29.04 35.44
N ALA A 352 -16.26 -29.69 36.20
CA ALA A 352 -16.47 -31.09 36.61
C ALA A 352 -17.70 -31.22 37.51
N LEU A 353 -17.86 -30.31 38.48
CA LEU A 353 -19.04 -30.25 39.35
C LEU A 353 -20.33 -30.03 38.55
N HIS A 354 -20.35 -29.08 37.61
CA HIS A 354 -21.53 -28.82 36.78
C HIS A 354 -21.91 -30.00 35.85
N LEU A 355 -20.91 -30.71 35.32
CA LEU A 355 -21.10 -31.79 34.36
C LEU A 355 -21.47 -33.14 34.99
N TYR A 356 -20.98 -33.41 36.21
CA TYR A 356 -21.04 -34.72 36.84
C TYR A 356 -21.51 -34.71 38.30
N GLY A 357 -21.68 -33.55 38.93
CA GLY A 357 -21.94 -33.45 40.37
C GLY A 357 -20.69 -33.77 41.20
N ASP A 358 -20.90 -34.27 42.42
CA ASP A 358 -19.82 -34.52 43.40
C ASP A 358 -18.81 -35.58 42.95
N ASP A 359 -19.18 -36.44 41.99
CA ASP A 359 -18.32 -37.50 41.44
C ASP A 359 -17.45 -37.03 40.25
N GLY A 360 -17.45 -35.72 39.93
CA GLY A 360 -16.75 -35.17 38.78
C GLY A 360 -15.22 -35.23 38.88
N ASN A 361 -14.56 -35.70 37.82
CA ASN A 361 -13.09 -35.69 37.71
C ASN A 361 -12.59 -34.52 36.83
N PRO A 362 -11.90 -33.52 37.41
CA PRO A 362 -11.36 -32.37 36.66
C PRO A 362 -10.38 -32.75 35.54
N THR A 363 -9.71 -33.90 35.65
CA THR A 363 -8.76 -34.39 34.64
C THR A 363 -9.47 -34.73 33.33
N THR A 364 -10.63 -35.38 33.40
CA THR A 364 -11.45 -35.73 32.23
C THR A 364 -11.97 -34.46 31.54
N VAL A 365 -12.39 -33.46 32.32
CA VAL A 365 -12.82 -32.16 31.80
C VAL A 365 -11.68 -31.45 31.08
N ARG A 366 -10.47 -31.42 31.67
CA ARG A 366 -9.29 -30.83 31.01
C ARG A 366 -9.02 -31.47 29.65
N ALA A 367 -9.22 -32.78 29.51
CA ALA A 367 -9.03 -33.49 28.24
C ALA A 367 -10.09 -33.15 27.18
N GLU A 368 -11.36 -32.98 27.57
CA GLU A 368 -12.41 -32.52 26.65
C GLU A 368 -12.22 -31.05 26.25
N VAL A 369 -11.89 -30.19 27.22
CA VAL A 369 -11.61 -28.77 26.96
C VAL A 369 -10.38 -28.61 26.07
N HIS A 370 -9.34 -29.44 26.25
CA HIS A 370 -8.18 -29.44 25.36
C HIS A 370 -8.57 -29.76 23.91
N ARG A 371 -9.44 -30.76 23.70
CA ARG A 371 -9.96 -31.10 22.37
C ARG A 371 -10.81 -29.98 21.78
N LEU A 372 -11.68 -29.36 22.58
CA LEU A 372 -12.42 -28.17 22.15
C LEU A 372 -11.50 -27.00 21.77
N ARG A 373 -10.41 -26.77 22.51
CA ARG A 373 -9.40 -25.76 22.17
C ARG A 373 -8.66 -26.06 20.87
N GLY A 374 -8.48 -27.33 20.52
CA GLY A 374 -7.94 -27.73 19.22
C GLY A 374 -8.79 -27.25 18.04
N GLU A 375 -10.12 -27.24 18.21
CA GLU A 375 -11.06 -26.78 17.18
C GLU A 375 -11.33 -25.26 17.25
N LEU A 376 -11.39 -24.69 18.45
CA LEU A 376 -11.79 -23.30 18.68
C LEU A 376 -10.61 -22.31 18.76
N GLY A 377 -9.37 -22.80 18.90
CA GLY A 377 -8.18 -21.97 19.04
C GLY A 377 -8.30 -20.93 20.16
N ASP A 378 -8.09 -19.66 19.81
CA ASP A 378 -8.10 -18.53 20.75
C ASP A 378 -9.50 -18.11 21.21
N ALA A 379 -10.56 -18.64 20.58
CA ALA A 379 -11.94 -18.40 21.00
C ALA A 379 -12.27 -19.09 22.34
N LEU A 380 -11.44 -20.02 22.82
CA LEU A 380 -11.56 -20.66 24.14
C LEU A 380 -10.29 -20.43 24.97
N ARG A 381 -10.39 -19.49 25.92
CA ARG A 381 -9.28 -19.17 26.83
C ARG A 381 -9.23 -20.17 27.99
N ALA A 382 -8.05 -20.28 28.61
CA ALA A 382 -7.85 -21.07 29.82
C ALA A 382 -7.55 -20.16 31.01
N LYS A 383 -7.82 -20.67 32.23
CA LYS A 383 -7.54 -20.02 33.53
C LYS A 383 -8.30 -18.68 33.74
N PRO A 384 -9.60 -18.67 34.05
CA PRO A 384 -10.55 -19.78 33.95
C PRO A 384 -10.93 -20.05 32.48
N TYR A 385 -11.53 -21.22 32.21
CA TYR A 385 -12.05 -21.53 30.89
C TYR A 385 -13.21 -20.60 30.56
N ARG A 386 -13.12 -19.87 29.44
CA ARG A 386 -14.17 -18.94 28.99
C ARG A 386 -14.14 -18.74 27.49
N LEU A 387 -15.31 -18.42 26.93
CA LEU A 387 -15.46 -18.08 25.53
C LEU A 387 -14.95 -16.65 25.31
N ALA A 388 -13.93 -16.50 24.46
CA ALA A 388 -13.36 -15.23 24.05
C ALA A 388 -13.80 -14.88 22.62
N ALA A 389 -15.11 -15.03 22.39
CA ALA A 389 -15.80 -14.85 21.13
C ALA A 389 -17.08 -14.02 21.40
N ASP A 390 -17.64 -13.43 20.34
CA ASP A 390 -19.02 -12.96 20.39
C ASP A 390 -19.92 -14.19 20.26
N VAL A 391 -20.58 -14.56 21.36
CA VAL A 391 -21.34 -15.81 21.47
C VAL A 391 -22.80 -15.54 21.13
N GLU A 392 -23.30 -16.21 20.09
CA GLU A 392 -24.71 -16.23 19.72
C GLU A 392 -25.26 -17.63 19.99
N ALA A 393 -26.04 -17.81 21.05
CA ALA A 393 -26.61 -19.11 21.42
C ALA A 393 -28.13 -19.03 21.53
N ASP A 394 -28.83 -20.01 20.97
CA ASP A 394 -30.30 -20.11 21.06
C ASP A 394 -30.79 -20.16 22.52
N VAL A 395 -30.11 -20.90 23.39
CA VAL A 395 -30.38 -20.93 24.84
C VAL A 395 -30.25 -19.56 25.51
N LEU A 396 -29.25 -18.76 25.12
CA LEU A 396 -29.07 -17.40 25.65
C LEU A 396 -30.15 -16.46 25.12
N ARG A 397 -30.52 -16.60 23.85
CA ARG A 397 -31.59 -15.83 23.23
C ARG A 397 -32.94 -16.07 23.93
N VAL A 398 -33.27 -17.32 24.26
CA VAL A 398 -34.47 -17.65 25.05
C VAL A 398 -34.39 -17.01 26.44
N ARG A 399 -33.26 -17.12 27.12
CA ARG A 399 -33.06 -16.54 28.46
C ARG A 399 -33.23 -15.02 28.45
N ASP A 400 -32.62 -14.33 27.50
CA ASP A 400 -32.65 -12.88 27.39
C ASP A 400 -34.05 -12.37 26.99
N ALA A 401 -34.76 -13.11 26.12
CA ALA A 401 -36.15 -12.83 25.78
C ALA A 401 -37.08 -12.97 27.00
N LEU A 402 -36.94 -14.05 27.78
CA LEU A 402 -37.71 -14.24 29.02
C LEU A 402 -37.40 -13.16 30.06
N ALA A 403 -36.13 -12.79 30.22
CA ALA A 403 -35.71 -11.75 31.17
C ALA A 403 -36.23 -10.36 30.79
N SER A 404 -36.40 -10.09 29.50
CA SER A 404 -36.92 -8.81 28.98
C SER A 404 -38.45 -8.79 28.80
N GLY A 405 -39.13 -9.93 29.01
CA GLY A 405 -40.56 -10.07 28.82
C GLY A 405 -41.01 -10.19 27.36
N ASP A 406 -40.08 -10.44 26.42
CA ASP A 406 -40.40 -10.72 25.02
C ASP A 406 -40.84 -12.19 24.86
N VAL A 407 -42.08 -12.45 25.25
CA VAL A 407 -42.68 -13.79 25.26
C VAL A 407 -42.81 -14.37 23.84
N ALA A 408 -43.06 -13.53 22.84
CA ALA A 408 -43.16 -13.97 21.45
C ALA A 408 -41.83 -14.50 20.91
N THR A 409 -40.72 -13.78 21.12
CA THR A 409 -39.38 -14.26 20.75
C THR A 409 -38.99 -15.50 21.55
N ALA A 410 -39.29 -15.55 22.84
CA ALA A 410 -39.01 -16.72 23.68
C ALA A 410 -39.72 -17.98 23.14
N ALA A 411 -41.03 -17.89 22.87
CA ALA A 411 -41.84 -19.03 22.39
C ALA A 411 -41.42 -19.50 20.98
N THR A 412 -41.07 -18.57 20.08
CA THR A 412 -40.63 -18.92 18.71
C THR A 412 -39.19 -19.43 18.64
N THR A 413 -38.33 -19.08 19.61
CA THR A 413 -36.95 -19.58 19.66
C THR A 413 -36.87 -20.93 20.37
N ALA A 414 -37.68 -21.16 21.41
CA ALA A 414 -37.66 -22.35 22.25
C ALA A 414 -38.42 -23.54 21.64
N THR A 415 -38.06 -23.95 20.42
CA THR A 415 -38.75 -25.02 19.69
C THR A 415 -38.53 -26.42 20.27
N ALA A 416 -37.44 -26.62 21.01
CA ALA A 416 -37.10 -27.87 21.69
C ALA A 416 -36.35 -27.59 23.01
N PRO A 417 -36.29 -28.58 23.94
CA PRO A 417 -35.55 -28.44 25.19
C PRO A 417 -34.03 -28.27 24.99
N LEU A 418 -33.36 -27.60 25.92
CA LEU A 418 -31.90 -27.52 25.95
C LEU A 418 -31.27 -28.91 26.11
N LEU A 419 -30.54 -29.37 25.11
CA LEU A 419 -29.78 -30.63 25.10
C LEU A 419 -30.54 -31.80 25.77
N PRO A 420 -31.69 -32.26 25.24
CA PRO A 420 -32.63 -33.15 25.93
C PRO A 420 -32.01 -34.48 26.39
N ARG A 421 -30.95 -34.94 25.70
CA ARG A 421 -30.21 -36.17 26.04
C ARG A 421 -29.14 -35.99 27.13
N SER A 422 -28.94 -34.78 27.63
CA SER A 422 -27.93 -34.48 28.66
C SER A 422 -28.43 -34.87 30.04
N GLU A 423 -27.58 -35.61 30.76
CA GLU A 423 -27.75 -35.97 32.18
C GLU A 423 -26.90 -35.10 33.11
N SER A 424 -26.26 -34.03 32.60
CA SER A 424 -25.52 -33.10 33.45
C SER A 424 -26.47 -32.43 34.45
N PRO A 425 -26.17 -32.44 35.76
CA PRO A 425 -27.07 -31.89 36.78
C PRO A 425 -27.45 -30.42 36.51
N THR A 426 -26.48 -29.59 36.13
CA THR A 426 -26.73 -28.18 35.84
C THR A 426 -27.49 -27.98 34.53
N ILE A 427 -27.17 -28.73 33.47
CA ILE A 427 -27.90 -28.60 32.20
C ILE A 427 -29.36 -29.05 32.35
N ARG A 428 -29.62 -30.10 33.14
CA ARG A 428 -30.98 -30.53 33.48
C ARG A 428 -31.73 -29.45 34.26
N ALA A 429 -31.12 -28.91 35.31
CA ALA A 429 -31.73 -27.83 36.09
C ALA A 429 -32.05 -26.60 35.24
N GLU A 430 -31.13 -26.17 34.37
CA GLU A 430 -31.34 -25.05 33.44
C GLU A 430 -32.47 -25.35 32.43
N ARG A 431 -32.50 -26.57 31.86
CA ARG A 431 -33.58 -27.00 30.96
C ARG A 431 -34.94 -26.93 31.64
N ASP A 432 -35.07 -27.51 32.83
CA ASP A 432 -36.33 -27.57 33.58
C ASP A 432 -36.78 -26.16 33.97
N GLN A 433 -35.85 -25.32 34.42
CA GLN A 433 -36.13 -23.92 34.77
C GLN A 433 -36.57 -23.10 33.55
N GLN A 434 -35.91 -23.25 32.40
CA GLN A 434 -36.27 -22.54 31.17
C GLN A 434 -37.64 -22.96 30.65
N ILE A 435 -37.96 -24.26 30.67
CA ILE A 435 -39.28 -24.78 30.28
C ILE A 435 -40.37 -24.21 31.18
N ALA A 436 -40.18 -24.29 32.50
CA ALA A 436 -41.16 -23.78 33.46
C ALA A 436 -41.35 -22.26 33.35
N ALA A 437 -40.26 -21.50 33.17
CA ALA A 437 -40.32 -20.05 33.00
C ALA A 437 -41.01 -19.66 31.70
N LEU A 438 -40.71 -20.33 30.59
CA LEU A 438 -41.35 -20.11 29.30
C LEU A 438 -42.85 -20.38 29.38
N ARG A 439 -43.23 -21.57 29.87
CA ARG A 439 -44.62 -21.98 30.03
C ARG A 439 -45.41 -20.92 30.80
N LYS A 440 -44.89 -20.53 31.97
CA LYS A 440 -45.52 -19.53 32.82
C LYS A 440 -45.65 -18.17 32.13
N ALA A 441 -44.57 -17.68 31.51
CA ALA A 441 -44.57 -16.39 30.83
C ALA A 441 -45.58 -16.35 29.66
N VAL A 442 -45.69 -17.45 28.90
CA VAL A 442 -46.65 -17.58 27.80
C VAL A 442 -48.09 -17.58 28.32
N LEU A 443 -48.42 -18.40 29.31
CA LEU A 443 -49.76 -18.46 29.91
C LEU A 443 -50.19 -17.12 30.52
N ASP A 444 -49.27 -16.43 31.20
CA ASP A 444 -49.53 -15.13 31.84
C ASP A 444 -49.67 -13.98 30.81
N SER A 445 -49.05 -14.09 29.63
CA SER A 445 -49.04 -13.02 28.62
C SER A 445 -50.38 -12.79 27.92
N GLY A 446 -51.18 -13.85 27.75
CA GLY A 446 -52.37 -13.84 26.91
C GLY A 446 -52.11 -13.67 25.40
N ASP A 447 -50.86 -13.73 24.95
CA ASP A 447 -50.52 -13.64 23.52
C ASP A 447 -50.87 -14.96 22.81
N VAL A 448 -51.88 -14.89 21.94
CA VAL A 448 -52.38 -16.04 21.16
C VAL A 448 -51.29 -16.66 20.27
N ASN A 449 -50.39 -15.84 19.72
CA ASN A 449 -49.33 -16.34 18.85
C ASN A 449 -48.22 -17.02 19.66
N ALA A 450 -47.90 -16.52 20.84
CA ALA A 450 -46.95 -17.18 21.73
C ALA A 450 -47.51 -18.48 22.30
N LEU A 451 -48.80 -18.51 22.65
CA LEU A 451 -49.51 -19.74 23.06
C LEU A 451 -49.50 -20.78 21.95
N TRP A 452 -49.80 -20.37 20.71
CA TRP A 452 -49.76 -21.26 19.55
C TRP A 452 -48.35 -21.76 19.25
N ALA A 453 -47.33 -20.89 19.33
CA ALA A 453 -45.95 -21.31 19.16
C ALA A 453 -45.55 -22.34 20.22
N LEU A 454 -45.92 -22.12 21.49
CA LEU A 454 -45.64 -23.07 22.57
C LEU A 454 -46.34 -24.42 22.35
N SER A 455 -47.59 -24.44 21.88
CA SER A 455 -48.34 -25.70 21.63
C SER A 455 -47.73 -26.56 20.51
N GLU A 456 -47.01 -25.93 19.59
CA GLU A 456 -46.32 -26.63 18.49
C GLU A 456 -44.93 -27.15 18.88
N ASN A 457 -44.40 -26.71 20.03
CA ASN A 457 -43.06 -27.07 20.49
C ASN A 457 -43.13 -28.28 21.45
N GLU A 458 -42.04 -29.07 21.50
CA GLU A 458 -41.94 -30.25 22.39
C GLU A 458 -42.30 -29.96 23.87
N PRO A 459 -41.94 -28.80 24.47
CA PRO A 459 -42.32 -28.49 25.86
C PRO A 459 -43.81 -28.21 26.09
N GLY A 460 -44.59 -27.84 25.06
CA GLY A 460 -45.99 -27.45 25.19
C GLY A 460 -46.98 -28.33 24.44
N HIS A 461 -46.50 -29.25 23.59
CA HIS A 461 -47.34 -30.14 22.78
C HIS A 461 -48.25 -31.07 23.59
N ASP A 462 -47.87 -31.40 24.83
CA ASP A 462 -48.65 -32.24 25.76
C ASP A 462 -49.24 -31.42 26.94
N ASP A 463 -49.26 -30.10 26.86
CA ASP A 463 -49.69 -29.22 27.96
C ASP A 463 -51.18 -28.87 27.88
N LEU A 464 -51.99 -29.56 28.68
CA LEU A 464 -53.45 -29.37 28.72
C LEU A 464 -53.86 -27.90 28.93
N GLU A 465 -53.20 -27.18 29.85
CA GLU A 465 -53.57 -25.80 30.19
C GLU A 465 -53.33 -24.85 29.01
N VAL A 466 -52.30 -25.10 28.20
CA VAL A 466 -52.01 -24.31 26.99
C VAL A 466 -53.14 -24.47 25.97
N PHE A 467 -53.59 -25.70 25.72
CA PHE A 467 -54.69 -25.97 24.78
C PHE A 467 -56.04 -25.46 25.30
N GLU A 468 -56.33 -25.61 26.60
CA GLU A 468 -57.51 -24.99 27.21
C GLU A 468 -57.50 -23.47 27.03
N ARG A 469 -56.35 -22.83 27.26
CA ARG A 469 -56.21 -21.39 27.10
C ARG A 469 -56.40 -20.97 25.64
N LEU A 470 -55.79 -21.68 24.69
CA LEU A 470 -55.96 -21.46 23.25
C LEU A 470 -57.43 -21.56 22.82
N SER A 471 -58.15 -22.59 23.27
CA SER A 471 -59.58 -22.77 22.94
C SER A 471 -60.43 -21.59 23.42
N HIS A 472 -60.10 -21.03 24.59
CA HIS A 472 -60.79 -19.86 25.15
C HIS A 472 -60.48 -18.54 24.43
N VAL A 473 -59.25 -18.34 23.94
CA VAL A 473 -58.82 -17.05 23.36
C VAL A 473 -58.96 -16.98 21.83
N LEU A 474 -59.09 -18.12 21.14
CA LEU A 474 -59.21 -18.16 19.68
C LEU A 474 -60.62 -17.74 19.20
N PRO A 475 -60.73 -16.75 18.29
CA PRO A 475 -62.01 -16.30 17.73
C PRO A 475 -62.80 -17.40 17.01
N GLU A 476 -64.12 -17.23 16.94
CA GLU A 476 -64.98 -18.08 16.11
C GLU A 476 -64.56 -17.94 14.63
N GLY A 477 -64.17 -19.06 14.02
CA GLY A 477 -63.70 -19.12 12.63
C GLY A 477 -62.18 -19.12 12.44
N ASP A 478 -61.37 -19.07 13.52
CA ASP A 478 -59.91 -19.19 13.40
C ASP A 478 -59.52 -20.60 12.87
N PRO A 479 -58.67 -20.73 11.84
CA PRO A 479 -58.30 -22.02 11.27
C PRO A 479 -57.52 -22.94 12.22
N ARG A 480 -56.97 -22.41 13.32
CA ARG A 480 -56.26 -23.19 14.35
C ARG A 480 -57.21 -23.93 15.29
N ARG A 481 -58.46 -23.47 15.41
CA ARG A 481 -59.45 -24.00 16.37
C ARG A 481 -59.70 -25.51 16.23
N PRO A 482 -59.91 -26.07 15.01
CA PRO A 482 -60.09 -27.51 14.85
C PRO A 482 -58.88 -28.34 15.32
N VAL A 483 -57.66 -27.80 15.20
CA VAL A 483 -56.44 -28.48 15.67
C VAL A 483 -56.40 -28.48 17.20
N VAL A 484 -56.69 -27.33 17.82
CA VAL A 484 -56.77 -27.19 19.29
C VAL A 484 -57.84 -28.10 19.86
N ASP A 485 -59.04 -28.12 19.29
CA ASP A 485 -60.17 -28.91 19.79
C ASP A 485 -59.88 -30.42 19.70
N ALA A 486 -59.29 -30.87 18.59
CA ALA A 486 -58.88 -32.27 18.42
C ALA A 486 -57.80 -32.68 19.41
N ARG A 487 -56.82 -31.81 19.66
CA ARG A 487 -55.73 -32.08 20.60
C ARG A 487 -56.20 -32.05 22.05
N LEU A 488 -57.08 -31.11 22.40
CA LEU A 488 -57.68 -31.00 23.72
C LEU A 488 -58.52 -32.25 24.05
N ALA A 489 -59.34 -32.72 23.10
CA ALA A 489 -60.10 -33.95 23.25
C ALA A 489 -59.19 -35.15 23.55
N TRP A 490 -58.07 -35.27 22.82
CA TRP A 490 -57.07 -36.33 23.05
C TRP A 490 -56.40 -36.23 24.43
N LEU A 491 -56.05 -35.04 24.91
CA LEU A 491 -55.44 -34.83 26.22
C LEU A 491 -56.40 -35.09 27.40
N THR A 492 -57.72 -34.99 27.18
CA THR A 492 -58.74 -35.17 28.23
C THR A 492 -59.36 -36.56 28.28
N ASP A 493 -59.11 -37.42 27.29
CA ASP A 493 -59.66 -38.78 27.25
C ASP A 493 -58.84 -39.71 28.15
N GLU A 494 -59.47 -40.36 29.15
CA GLU A 494 -58.79 -41.13 30.20
C GLU A 494 -58.04 -42.40 29.68
N ASP A 495 -58.20 -42.76 28.40
CA ASP A 495 -57.54 -43.90 27.75
C ASP A 495 -56.24 -43.51 26.97
N GLY A 496 -55.78 -42.26 27.07
CA GLY A 496 -54.72 -41.69 26.22
C GLY A 496 -53.36 -41.33 26.86
N ALA A 497 -53.03 -41.82 28.06
CA ALA A 497 -51.74 -41.57 28.74
C ALA A 497 -50.89 -42.84 28.94
#